data_AF-A0A367IIY7-F1
#
_entry.id   AF-A0A367IIY7-F1
#
_cell.length_a   1.000
_cell.length_b   1.000
_cell.length_c   1.000
_cell.angle_alpha   90.00
_cell.angle_beta   90.00
_cell.angle_gamma   90.00
#
_symmetry.space_group_name_H-M   'P 1'
#
loop_
_entity.id
_entity.type
_entity.pdbx_description
1 polymer ?
#
loop_
_entity_poly.entity_id
_entity_poly.type
_entity_poly.pdbx_seq_one_letter_code
_entity_poly.pdbx_strand_id
1 'polypeptide(L)'
;VITSQHSATDMAVVVDGVTFSLQKRHGILFQGEAPVATRNYYYKILNINQGSIIPEPFVRSPVLENTANEFFNRSSNTYNVTKLPQILSPLPVIHRIESDLHLFNQIPTINLWGNATAIDYMNNNQLENISVKLNLTYFGL
;
A
#
# COMPACT_ATOMS: atom_id res chain seq x y z
N VAL A 1 -2.82 -4.69 25.30
CA VAL A 1 -2.35 -5.98 24.72
C VAL A 1 -2.69 -5.95 23.24
N ILE A 2 -1.74 -5.64 22.38
CA ILE A 2 -1.91 -5.83 20.94
C ILE A 2 -1.45 -7.26 20.67
N THR A 3 -2.40 -8.21 20.73
CA THR A 3 -2.14 -9.57 20.30
C THR A 3 -1.90 -9.54 18.80
N SER A 4 -0.64 -9.62 18.36
CA SER A 4 -0.31 -9.99 16.98
C SER A 4 -0.60 -11.47 16.80
N GLN A 5 -1.88 -11.82 16.77
CA GLN A 5 -2.31 -13.12 16.32
C GLN A 5 -2.04 -13.12 14.81
N HIS A 6 -0.89 -13.67 14.42
CA HIS A 6 -0.52 -13.90 13.03
C HIS A 6 -1.50 -14.92 12.44
N SER A 7 -2.70 -14.45 12.12
CA SER A 7 -3.59 -15.15 11.21
C SER A 7 -2.89 -15.10 9.85
N ALA A 8 -2.80 -16.25 9.17
CA ALA A 8 -2.42 -16.28 7.77
C ALA A 8 -3.56 -15.63 7.00
N THR A 9 -3.51 -14.30 6.92
CA THR A 9 -4.43 -13.46 6.18
C THR A 9 -3.97 -13.47 4.73
N ASP A 10 -4.61 -14.29 3.91
CA ASP A 10 -4.45 -14.21 2.46
C ASP A 10 -5.39 -13.15 1.89
N MET A 11 -5.12 -12.70 0.68
CA MET A 11 -5.98 -11.76 -0.03
C MET A 11 -6.41 -12.34 -1.38
N ALA A 12 -7.57 -11.89 -1.85
CA ALA A 12 -8.05 -12.19 -3.18
C ALA A 12 -8.69 -10.95 -3.79
N VAL A 13 -8.71 -10.90 -5.12
CA VAL A 13 -9.53 -9.96 -5.89
C VAL A 13 -10.70 -10.72 -6.50
N VAL A 14 -11.88 -10.13 -6.46
CA VAL A 14 -13.05 -10.63 -7.18
C VAL A 14 -13.25 -9.74 -8.39
N VAL A 15 -13.21 -10.32 -9.59
CA VAL A 15 -13.42 -9.62 -10.86
C VAL A 15 -14.66 -10.21 -11.53
N ASP A 16 -15.67 -9.38 -11.77
CA ASP A 16 -16.95 -9.79 -12.39
C ASP A 16 -17.62 -11.02 -11.74
N GLY A 17 -17.39 -11.23 -10.44
CA GLY A 17 -17.92 -12.34 -9.66
C GLY A 17 -16.99 -13.56 -9.56
N VAL A 18 -15.86 -13.58 -10.27
CA VAL A 18 -14.86 -14.65 -10.21
C VAL A 18 -13.74 -14.26 -9.25
N THR A 19 -13.33 -15.18 -8.36
CA THR A 19 -12.28 -14.93 -7.37
C THR A 19 -10.91 -15.35 -7.88
N PHE A 20 -9.92 -14.47 -7.73
CA PHE A 20 -8.51 -14.71 -8.03
C PHE A 20 -7.68 -14.48 -6.77
N SER A 21 -6.89 -15.48 -6.36
CA SER A 21 -6.05 -15.38 -5.18
C SER A 21 -4.84 -14.48 -5.44
N LEU A 22 -4.48 -13.67 -4.45
CA LEU A 22 -3.28 -12.84 -4.46
C LEU A 22 -2.23 -13.46 -3.55
N GLN A 23 -0.98 -13.45 -4.00
CA GLN A 23 0.14 -13.96 -3.24
C GLN A 23 0.87 -12.84 -2.52
N LYS A 24 1.17 -13.05 -1.24
CA LYS A 24 2.00 -12.14 -0.46
C LYS A 24 3.42 -12.07 -1.04
N ARG A 25 3.90 -10.85 -1.24
CA ARG A 25 5.22 -10.48 -1.75
C ARG A 25 5.79 -9.37 -0.88
N HIS A 26 7.09 -9.38 -0.62
CA HIS A 26 7.80 -8.30 0.08
C HIS A 26 7.14 -7.82 1.41
N GLY A 27 6.54 -8.74 2.17
CA GLY A 27 6.01 -8.49 3.51
C GLY A 27 4.65 -7.79 3.58
N ILE A 28 4.36 -6.79 2.73
CA ILE A 28 3.10 -6.03 2.77
C ILE A 28 2.35 -5.96 1.44
N LEU A 29 2.98 -6.39 0.35
CA LEU A 29 2.39 -6.34 -0.99
C LEU A 29 1.70 -7.66 -1.30
N PHE A 30 0.53 -7.61 -1.94
CA PHE A 30 -0.18 -8.79 -2.44
C PHE A 30 -0.34 -8.65 -3.96
N GLN A 31 0.09 -9.65 -4.72
CA GLN A 31 0.12 -9.60 -6.19
C GLN A 31 -0.49 -10.85 -6.80
N GLY A 32 -1.09 -10.70 -7.97
CA GLY A 32 -1.66 -11.78 -8.76
C GLY A 32 -2.12 -11.25 -10.12
N GLU A 33 -2.64 -12.14 -10.95
CA GLU A 33 -3.15 -11.80 -12.27
C GLU A 33 -4.65 -12.11 -12.34
N ALA A 34 -5.41 -11.21 -12.95
CA ALA A 34 -6.82 -11.37 -13.23
C ALA A 34 -7.15 -10.65 -14.56
N PRO A 35 -8.21 -11.08 -15.28
CA PRO A 35 -8.70 -10.34 -16.44
C PRO A 35 -9.13 -8.92 -16.07
N VAL A 36 -9.14 -8.02 -17.05
CA VAL A 36 -9.71 -6.69 -16.88
C VAL A 36 -11.21 -6.82 -16.60
N ALA A 37 -11.69 -6.17 -15.54
CA ALA A 37 -13.09 -6.19 -15.17
C ALA A 37 -13.96 -5.57 -16.27
N THR A 38 -15.14 -6.14 -16.53
CA THR A 38 -16.16 -5.58 -17.43
C THR A 38 -17.22 -4.79 -16.68
N ARG A 39 -17.50 -5.16 -15.42
CA ARG A 39 -18.52 -4.53 -14.57
C ARG A 39 -17.91 -3.89 -13.33
N ASN A 40 -17.17 -4.68 -12.55
CA ASN A 40 -16.53 -4.21 -11.32
C ASN A 40 -15.53 -5.23 -10.76
N TYR A 41 -14.70 -4.76 -9.83
CA TYR A 41 -13.88 -5.61 -8.98
C TYR A 41 -13.85 -5.12 -7.54
N TYR A 42 -13.45 -5.97 -6.61
CA TYR A 42 -13.21 -5.59 -5.21
C TYR A 42 -12.28 -6.60 -4.54
N TYR A 43 -11.58 -6.19 -3.49
CA TYR A 43 -10.71 -7.08 -2.73
C TYR A 43 -11.48 -7.76 -1.59
N LYS A 44 -10.95 -8.91 -1.15
CA LYS A 44 -11.40 -9.58 0.07
C LYS A 44 -10.22 -10.19 0.81
N ILE A 45 -10.32 -10.16 2.12
CA ILE A 45 -9.43 -10.87 3.02
C ILE A 45 -9.93 -12.31 3.18
N LEU A 46 -9.03 -13.27 3.02
CA LEU A 46 -9.23 -14.68 3.26
C LEU A 46 -8.54 -15.04 4.59
N ASN A 47 -9.31 -15.23 5.65
CA ASN A 47 -8.77 -15.78 6.89
C ASN A 47 -8.94 -17.30 6.88
N ILE A 48 -7.87 -17.98 6.45
CA ILE A 48 -7.87 -19.44 6.28
C ILE A 48 -8.12 -20.16 7.61
N ASN A 49 -7.64 -19.58 8.71
CA ASN A 49 -7.73 -20.18 10.05
C ASN A 49 -9.12 -20.04 10.68
N GLN A 50 -9.90 -19.04 10.27
CA GLN A 50 -11.21 -18.73 10.84
C GLN A 50 -12.37 -18.96 9.86
N GLY A 51 -12.07 -19.44 8.64
CA GLY A 51 -13.05 -19.55 7.56
C GLY A 51 -13.74 -18.23 7.19
N SER A 52 -13.19 -17.11 7.67
CA SER A 52 -13.83 -15.79 7.57
C SER A 52 -13.37 -15.09 6.31
N ILE A 53 -14.34 -14.65 5.51
CA ILE A 53 -14.12 -13.90 4.29
C ILE A 53 -14.63 -12.47 4.54
N ILE A 54 -13.73 -11.50 4.51
CA ILE A 54 -14.08 -10.09 4.73
C ILE A 54 -13.94 -9.35 3.39
N PRO A 55 -15.04 -9.10 2.66
CA PRO A 55 -14.99 -8.30 1.45
C PRO A 55 -14.81 -6.82 1.77
N GLU A 56 -14.32 -6.05 0.81
CA GLU A 56 -14.42 -4.59 0.87
C GLU A 56 -15.89 -4.15 0.96
N PRO A 57 -16.19 -3.02 1.65
CA PRO A 57 -17.55 -2.50 1.77
C PRO A 57 -18.01 -1.75 0.50
N PHE A 58 -17.23 -1.75 -0.57
CA PHE A 58 -17.51 -1.08 -1.84
C PHE A 58 -16.97 -1.90 -3.01
N VAL A 59 -17.45 -1.57 -4.21
CA VAL A 59 -16.91 -2.10 -5.47
C VAL A 59 -16.18 -1.00 -6.24
N ARG A 60 -15.21 -1.41 -7.04
CA ARG A 60 -14.36 -0.55 -7.86
C ARG A 60 -14.80 -0.66 -9.33
N SER A 61 -14.76 0.45 -10.04
CA SER A 61 -15.06 0.48 -11.48
C SER A 61 -13.91 -0.13 -12.28
N PRO A 62 -14.18 -0.76 -13.44
CA PRO A 62 -13.14 -1.24 -14.35
C PRO A 62 -12.06 -0.21 -14.65
N VAL A 63 -10.80 -0.68 -14.69
CA VAL A 63 -9.65 0.13 -15.08
C VAL A 63 -8.98 -0.54 -16.26
N LEU A 64 -8.77 0.22 -17.35
CA LEU A 64 -8.14 -0.26 -18.58
C LEU A 64 -6.61 -0.08 -18.58
N GLU A 65 -6.11 0.79 -17.70
CA GLU A 65 -4.69 1.10 -17.53
C GLU A 65 -4.13 0.42 -16.27
N ASN A 66 -2.81 0.43 -16.11
CA ASN A 66 -2.18 -0.05 -14.88
C ASN A 66 -2.66 0.80 -13.70
N THR A 67 -3.22 0.14 -12.68
CA THR A 67 -3.62 0.81 -11.45
C THR A 67 -2.41 1.12 -10.58
N ALA A 68 -2.53 2.16 -9.76
CA ALA A 68 -1.58 2.37 -8.67
C ALA A 68 -1.65 1.20 -7.68
N ASN A 69 -0.67 1.08 -6.78
CA ASN A 69 -0.79 0.16 -5.64
C ASN A 69 -2.11 0.42 -4.89
N GLU A 70 -2.99 -0.59 -4.88
CA GLU A 70 -4.29 -0.48 -4.25
C GLU A 70 -4.28 -0.95 -2.80
N PHE A 71 -5.02 -0.23 -1.95
CA PHE A 71 -5.13 -0.54 -0.53
C PHE A 71 -6.53 -1.08 -0.22
N PHE A 72 -6.56 -2.19 0.50
CA PHE A 72 -7.80 -2.76 1.03
C PHE A 72 -8.52 -1.72 1.91
N ASN A 73 -9.84 -1.62 1.74
CA ASN A 73 -10.70 -0.69 2.46
C ASN A 73 -10.42 0.80 2.15
N ARG A 74 -9.81 1.09 1.01
CA ARG A 74 -9.63 2.47 0.50
C ARG A 74 -10.09 2.59 -0.95
N SER A 75 -11.19 3.32 -1.16
CA SER A 75 -11.86 3.43 -2.46
C SER A 75 -11.13 4.32 -3.47
N SER A 76 -10.25 5.21 -3.03
CA SER A 76 -9.40 6.00 -3.91
C SER A 76 -7.96 6.08 -3.41
N ASN A 77 -7.03 5.77 -4.31
CA ASN A 77 -5.58 5.93 -4.11
C ASN A 77 -5.01 7.06 -4.96
N THR A 78 -5.87 7.71 -5.75
CA THR A 78 -5.54 8.90 -6.54
C THR A 78 -6.41 10.07 -6.12
N TYR A 79 -5.78 11.23 -5.94
CA TYR A 79 -6.49 12.46 -5.62
C TYR A 79 -6.08 13.53 -6.61
N ASN A 80 -7.04 14.24 -7.20
CA ASN A 80 -6.70 15.33 -8.11
C ASN A 80 -6.18 16.53 -7.30
N VAL A 81 -4.87 16.62 -7.14
CA VAL A 81 -4.22 17.72 -6.41
C VAL A 81 -3.93 18.84 -7.40
N THR A 82 -4.49 20.03 -7.16
CA THR A 82 -4.14 21.20 -7.96
C THR A 82 -2.73 21.66 -7.60
N LYS A 83 -1.83 21.73 -8.57
CA LYS A 83 -0.50 22.31 -8.36
C LYS A 83 -0.61 23.82 -8.37
N LEU A 84 0.03 24.46 -7.39
CA LEU A 84 0.30 25.89 -7.48
C LEU A 84 1.31 26.12 -8.62
N PRO A 85 1.11 27.17 -9.44
CA PRO A 85 2.09 27.51 -10.46
C PRO A 85 3.42 27.85 -9.80
N GLN A 86 4.50 27.33 -10.38
CA GLN A 86 5.84 27.69 -9.93
C GLN A 86 6.16 29.11 -10.43
N ILE A 87 6.12 30.09 -9.53
CA ILE A 87 6.35 31.51 -9.87
C ILE A 87 7.85 31.83 -9.99
N LEU A 88 8.71 31.09 -9.29
CA LEU A 88 10.16 31.31 -9.26
C LEU A 88 10.92 30.06 -9.71
N SER A 89 12.01 30.24 -10.45
CA SER A 89 12.91 29.14 -10.82
C SER A 89 13.47 28.45 -9.56
N PRO A 90 13.74 27.12 -9.60
CA PRO A 90 14.33 26.43 -8.47
C PRO A 90 15.71 27.04 -8.15
N LEU A 91 16.05 27.12 -6.87
CA LEU A 91 17.38 27.59 -6.46
C LEU A 91 18.45 26.62 -6.97
N PRO A 92 19.59 27.08 -7.54
CA PRO A 92 20.65 26.21 -8.05
C PRO A 92 21.24 25.25 -7.00
N VAL A 93 21.18 25.62 -5.72
CA VAL A 93 21.64 24.81 -4.58
C VAL A 93 20.69 23.64 -4.27
N ILE A 94 19.43 23.70 -4.72
CA ILE A 94 18.45 22.63 -4.52
C ILE A 94 18.47 21.72 -5.74
N HIS A 95 19.27 20.66 -5.66
CA HIS A 95 19.30 19.60 -6.66
C HIS A 95 18.05 18.72 -6.53
N ARG A 96 16.98 19.08 -7.25
CA ARG A 96 15.83 18.18 -7.43
C ARG A 96 16.19 17.12 -8.45
N ILE A 97 16.08 15.86 -8.06
CA ILE A 97 16.23 14.72 -8.96
C ILE A 97 14.86 14.48 -9.60
N GLU A 98 14.80 14.49 -10.93
CA GLU A 98 13.63 14.01 -11.65
C GLU A 98 13.58 12.48 -11.51
N SER A 99 12.47 11.96 -10.98
CA SER A 99 12.32 10.52 -10.76
C SER A 99 10.89 10.07 -10.97
N ASP A 100 10.72 8.96 -11.66
CA ASP A 100 9.42 8.26 -11.78
C ASP A 100 9.12 7.37 -10.57
N LEU A 101 9.88 7.52 -9.47
CA LEU A 101 9.64 6.75 -8.25
C LEU A 101 8.20 6.91 -7.76
N HIS A 102 7.62 8.11 -7.88
CA HIS A 102 6.26 8.37 -7.43
C HIS A 102 5.48 9.15 -8.48
N LEU A 103 4.44 8.53 -9.06
CA LEU A 103 3.56 9.26 -9.97
C LEU A 103 2.79 10.35 -9.24
N PHE A 104 2.53 11.43 -9.97
CA PHE A 104 1.72 12.52 -9.47
C PHE A 104 0.33 12.03 -9.07
N ASN A 105 -0.27 12.66 -8.04
CA ASN A 105 -1.58 12.32 -7.49
C ASN A 105 -1.74 10.95 -6.82
N GLN A 106 -0.67 10.15 -6.68
CA GLN A 106 -0.71 8.86 -5.99
C GLN A 106 -0.28 8.97 -4.52
N ILE A 107 -0.43 7.86 -3.79
CA ILE A 107 0.04 7.72 -2.41
C ILE A 107 1.31 6.87 -2.43
N PRO A 108 2.43 7.35 -1.86
CA PRO A 108 3.66 6.58 -1.84
C PRO A 108 3.55 5.43 -0.85
N THR A 109 3.98 4.25 -1.28
CA THR A 109 4.00 3.06 -0.43
C THR A 109 5.43 2.79 0.03
N ILE A 110 5.69 3.08 1.31
CA ILE A 110 7.00 2.87 1.95
C ILE A 110 6.84 1.82 3.03
N ASN A 111 7.69 0.79 2.98
CA ASN A 111 7.80 -0.20 4.05
C ASN A 111 9.11 -0.02 4.81
N LEU A 112 8.98 0.30 6.10
CA LEU A 112 10.09 0.38 7.04
C LEU A 112 10.06 -0.85 7.93
N TRP A 113 11.17 -1.58 8.01
CA TRP A 113 11.26 -2.79 8.81
C TRP A 113 12.64 -2.94 9.43
N GLY A 114 12.72 -3.62 10.57
CA GLY A 114 13.97 -3.72 11.33
C GLY A 114 13.86 -4.63 12.54
N ASN A 115 14.80 -4.51 13.46
CA ASN A 115 14.81 -5.30 14.69
C ASN A 115 13.63 -4.92 15.58
N ALA A 116 12.74 -5.88 15.87
CA ALA A 116 11.53 -5.65 16.65
C ALA A 116 11.83 -5.09 18.05
N THR A 117 12.80 -5.67 18.76
CA THR A 117 13.17 -5.22 20.11
C THR A 117 13.67 -3.77 20.13
N ALA A 118 14.44 -3.35 19.13
CA ALA A 118 14.91 -1.97 19.02
C ALA A 118 13.75 -0.99 18.73
N ILE A 119 12.81 -1.38 17.87
CA ILE A 119 11.61 -0.59 17.57
C ILE A 119 10.72 -0.49 18.82
N ASP A 120 10.52 -1.59 19.53
CA ASP A 120 9.73 -1.63 20.76
C ASP A 120 10.37 -0.78 21.86
N TYR A 121 11.68 -0.85 22.01
CA TYR A 121 12.41 0.00 22.96
C TYR A 121 12.21 1.49 22.64
N MET A 122 12.35 1.90 21.38
CA MET A 122 12.07 3.28 20.97
C MET A 122 10.60 3.67 21.23
N ASN A 123 9.65 2.79 20.88
CA ASN A 123 8.23 3.04 21.08
C ASN A 123 7.81 3.13 22.55
N ASN A 124 8.54 2.47 23.46
CA ASN A 124 8.29 2.53 24.89
C ASN A 124 8.97 3.73 25.57
N ASN A 125 9.95 4.35 24.92
CA ASN A 125 10.75 5.47 25.45
C ASN A 125 10.62 6.71 24.54
N GLN A 126 9.39 7.07 24.19
CA GLN A 126 9.08 8.07 23.15
C GLN A 126 9.62 9.49 23.41
N LEU A 127 9.95 9.81 24.67
CA LEU A 127 10.48 11.11 25.07
C LEU A 127 12.02 11.18 24.99
N GLU A 128 12.68 10.06 24.74
CA GLU A 128 14.14 9.97 24.65
C GLU A 128 14.62 10.14 23.21
N ASN A 129 15.87 10.61 23.07
CA ASN A 129 16.52 10.69 21.77
C ASN A 129 17.16 9.33 21.41
N ILE A 130 16.36 8.44 20.84
CA ILE A 130 16.78 7.07 20.46
C ILE A 130 16.88 6.97 18.94
N SER A 131 18.02 6.48 18.45
CA SER A 131 18.22 6.17 17.02
C SER A 131 18.10 4.67 16.77
N VAL A 132 17.20 4.28 15.86
CA VAL A 132 17.01 2.89 15.44
C VAL A 132 17.36 2.74 13.97
N LYS A 133 18.22 1.76 13.65
CA LYS A 133 18.53 1.42 12.25
C LYS A 133 17.38 0.62 11.65
N LEU A 134 16.82 1.11 10.54
CA LEU A 134 15.75 0.47 9.79
C LEU A 134 16.19 0.20 8.36
N ASN A 135 15.59 -0.84 7.76
CA ASN A 135 15.61 -1.08 6.33
C ASN A 135 14.40 -0.41 5.70
N LEU A 136 14.57 0.07 4.47
CA LEU A 136 13.52 0.71 3.69
C LEU A 136 13.30 -0.04 2.39
N THR A 137 12.04 -0.26 2.06
CA THR A 137 11.62 -0.70 0.72
C THR A 137 10.59 0.30 0.21
N TYR A 138 10.86 0.85 -0.96
CA TYR A 138 9.96 1.73 -1.66
C TYR A 138 9.26 0.94 -2.77
N PHE A 139 7.92 0.91 -2.76
CA PHE A 139 7.14 0.25 -3.79
C PHE A 139 6.70 1.27 -4.82
N GLY A 140 7.48 1.36 -5.91
CA GLY A 140 7.09 2.07 -7.13
C GLY A 140 6.00 1.32 -7.90
N LEU A 141 5.57 1.91 -9.00
CA LEU A 141 4.66 1.27 -9.96
C LEU A 141 5.40 0.28 -10.86
#